data_AF-A0A9X4BFW8-F1
#
_entry.id   AF-A0A9X4BFW8-F1
#
_cell.length_a   1.000
_cell.length_b   1.000
_cell.length_c   1.000
_cell.angle_alpha   90.00
_cell.angle_beta   90.00
_cell.angle_gamma   90.00
#
_symmetry.space_group_name_H-M   'P 1'
#
loop_
_entity.id
_entity.type
_entity.pdbx_description
1 polymer ?
#
loop_
_entity_poly.entity_id
_entity_poly.type
_entity_poly.pdbx_seq_one_letter_code
_entity_poly.pdbx_strand_id
1 'polypeptide(L)'
;MFKRPFLSYFVCLLLAAAPAAARDAPEPYVVQGGIELTRLLPPPPAPDTPAGKADLDAVLATQRARSAAEAASAQADAEATVFRFADVLGDGFAADRLPLTARLFGRLTKSIGPVVNPAKEHWHRARPFVASSAVEPLSRPDGDTYPSGHGTLARLYAIVLADLLPGRRDAIFARADRFAWNRVVNGVHYPTDVTAGAIAGTLIAQRLQADAAFRADFTAAQRELREAGIH
;
A
#
# COMPACT_ATOMS: atom_id res chain seq x y z
N MET A 1 14.56 34.59 75.18
CA MET A 1 15.35 35.17 74.08
C MET A 1 16.37 34.13 73.63
N PHE A 2 16.06 33.30 72.63
CA PHE A 2 17.02 32.71 71.69
C PHE A 2 16.24 31.96 70.60
N LYS A 3 16.61 32.23 69.34
CA LYS A 3 15.86 31.95 68.10
C LYS A 3 16.11 30.51 67.60
N ARG A 4 15.09 29.91 66.98
CA ARG A 4 15.17 28.71 66.13
C ARG A 4 16.06 28.96 64.91
N PRO A 5 16.54 27.89 64.25
CA PRO A 5 16.44 27.86 62.80
C PRO A 5 15.68 26.62 62.32
N PHE A 6 14.56 26.85 61.62
CA PHE A 6 13.93 25.85 60.76
C PHE A 6 14.71 25.82 59.44
N LEU A 7 15.21 24.65 59.08
CA LEU A 7 15.84 24.38 57.81
C LEU A 7 14.73 24.21 56.75
N SER A 8 14.50 25.22 55.91
CA SER A 8 13.63 25.09 54.74
C SER A 8 14.40 24.43 53.60
N TYR A 9 14.04 23.20 53.25
CA TYR A 9 14.45 22.59 51.98
C TYR A 9 13.54 23.11 50.87
N PHE A 10 14.06 24.01 50.04
CA PHE A 10 13.46 24.38 48.76
C PHE A 10 13.79 23.27 47.76
N VAL A 11 12.84 22.38 47.49
CA VAL A 11 12.96 21.41 46.38
C VAL A 11 12.60 22.16 45.09
N CYS A 12 13.61 22.51 44.29
CA CYS A 12 13.41 22.96 42.91
C CYS A 12 12.95 21.78 42.06
N LEU A 13 11.67 21.76 41.69
CA LEU A 13 11.13 20.90 40.64
C LEU A 13 11.62 21.42 39.28
N LEU A 14 12.72 20.86 38.78
CA LEU A 14 13.12 20.98 37.39
C LEU A 14 12.16 20.13 36.53
N LEU A 15 11.16 20.78 35.92
CA LEU A 15 10.40 20.23 34.81
C LEU A 15 11.34 20.14 33.60
N ALA A 16 12.05 19.03 33.47
CA ALA A 16 12.71 18.67 32.23
C ALA A 16 11.62 18.39 31.18
N ALA A 17 11.43 19.33 30.25
CA ALA A 17 10.69 19.06 29.03
C ALA A 17 11.45 17.98 28.26
N ALA A 18 10.90 16.77 28.19
CA ALA A 18 11.44 15.71 27.38
C ALA A 18 11.47 16.15 25.90
N PRO A 19 12.51 15.77 25.13
CA PRO A 19 12.61 16.12 23.72
C PRO A 19 11.41 15.57 22.96
N ALA A 20 10.90 16.38 22.02
CA ALA A 20 9.84 16.01 21.11
C ALA A 20 10.11 14.61 20.53
N ALA A 21 9.12 13.74 20.71
CA ALA A 21 9.16 12.32 20.37
C ALA A 21 9.89 12.06 19.04
N ALA A 22 10.83 11.11 19.07
CA ALA A 22 11.07 10.28 17.90
C ALA A 22 9.68 9.84 17.41
N ARG A 23 9.27 10.30 16.22
CA ARG A 23 7.96 9.96 15.68
C ARG A 23 7.99 8.46 15.41
N ASP A 24 7.48 7.67 16.35
CA ASP A 24 7.30 6.23 16.17
C ASP A 24 6.65 6.03 14.80
N ALA A 25 7.29 5.19 13.98
CA ALA A 25 6.78 4.91 12.65
C ALA A 25 5.35 4.39 12.82
N PRO A 26 4.35 4.97 12.15
CA PRO A 26 2.97 4.75 12.55
C PRO A 26 2.60 3.27 12.39
N GLU A 27 2.04 2.68 13.46
CA GLU A 27 1.64 1.26 13.54
C GLU A 27 0.59 0.90 12.46
N PRO A 28 0.55 -0.34 11.94
CA PRO A 28 -0.51 -0.75 11.02
C PRO A 28 -1.89 -0.63 11.68
N TYR A 29 -2.93 -0.42 10.87
CA TYR A 29 -4.31 -0.61 11.31
C TYR A 29 -4.63 -2.09 11.55
N VAL A 30 -5.56 -2.34 12.46
CA VAL A 30 -6.06 -3.68 12.75
C VAL A 30 -7.13 -4.04 11.73
N VAL A 31 -6.86 -5.07 10.92
CA VAL A 31 -7.84 -5.65 10.00
C VAL A 31 -8.77 -6.57 10.77
N GLN A 32 -9.92 -6.05 11.19
CA GLN A 32 -10.86 -6.75 12.07
C GLN A 32 -11.44 -8.04 11.45
N GLY A 33 -11.67 -9.03 12.30
CA GLY A 33 -12.37 -10.28 11.96
C GLY A 33 -11.60 -11.28 11.09
N GLY A 34 -10.30 -11.07 10.85
CA GLY A 34 -9.43 -11.96 10.08
C GLY A 34 -9.80 -12.06 8.59
N ILE A 35 -8.83 -11.90 7.69
CA ILE A 35 -9.01 -12.18 6.26
C ILE A 35 -8.12 -13.36 5.92
N GLU A 36 -8.70 -14.55 5.82
CA GLU A 36 -8.00 -15.77 5.41
C GLU A 36 -8.06 -15.91 3.89
N LEU A 37 -7.10 -15.29 3.19
CA LEU A 37 -7.10 -15.23 1.73
C LEU A 37 -7.03 -16.61 1.06
N THR A 38 -6.44 -17.62 1.71
CA THR A 38 -6.38 -19.01 1.20
C THR A 38 -7.77 -19.66 1.09
N ARG A 39 -8.77 -19.13 1.81
CA ARG A 39 -10.17 -19.59 1.75
C ARG A 39 -11.04 -18.73 0.84
N LEU A 40 -10.58 -17.52 0.50
CA LEU A 40 -11.37 -16.51 -0.22
C LEU A 40 -10.92 -16.32 -1.67
N LEU A 41 -9.68 -16.67 -1.99
CA LEU A 41 -9.14 -16.64 -3.34
C LEU A 41 -9.05 -18.07 -3.89
N PRO A 42 -9.24 -18.25 -5.20
CA PRO A 42 -8.86 -19.51 -5.83
C PRO A 42 -7.34 -19.72 -5.72
N PRO A 43 -6.85 -20.97 -5.80
CA PRO A 43 -5.42 -21.20 -5.95
C PRO A 43 -4.90 -20.55 -7.24
N PRO A 44 -3.63 -20.14 -7.29
CA PRO A 44 -3.07 -19.62 -8.52
C PRO A 44 -3.08 -20.67 -9.64
N PRO A 45 -3.15 -20.26 -10.91
CA PRO A 45 -3.00 -21.18 -12.03
C PRO A 45 -1.68 -21.95 -11.96
N ALA A 46 -1.76 -23.28 -12.01
CA ALA A 46 -0.58 -24.15 -12.03
C ALA A 46 0.18 -23.99 -13.37
N PRO A 47 1.53 -23.98 -13.37
CA PRO A 47 2.33 -23.61 -14.54
C PRO A 47 2.10 -24.43 -15.81
N ASP A 48 1.78 -25.72 -15.68
CA ASP A 48 1.59 -26.67 -16.77
C ASP A 48 0.17 -26.66 -17.37
N THR A 49 -0.77 -25.97 -16.73
CA THR A 49 -2.16 -25.83 -17.19
C THR A 49 -2.31 -24.78 -18.29
N PRO A 50 -3.40 -24.82 -19.10
CA PRO A 50 -3.69 -23.76 -20.07
C PRO A 50 -3.75 -22.36 -19.44
N ALA A 51 -4.31 -22.24 -18.24
CA ALA A 51 -4.38 -20.97 -17.53
C ALA A 51 -2.99 -20.47 -17.08
N GLY A 52 -2.12 -21.35 -16.57
CA GLY A 52 -0.74 -20.99 -16.20
C GLY A 52 0.10 -20.55 -17.40
N LYS A 53 -0.06 -21.23 -18.54
CA LYS A 53 0.58 -20.85 -19.81
C LYS A 53 0.09 -19.48 -20.30
N ALA A 54 -1.23 -19.26 -20.29
CA ALA A 54 -1.81 -17.98 -20.69
C ALA A 54 -1.32 -16.81 -19.82
N ASP A 55 -1.13 -17.03 -18.52
CA ASP A 55 -0.55 -16.05 -17.61
C ASP A 55 0.88 -15.66 -17.99
N LEU A 56 1.74 -16.65 -18.28
CA LEU A 56 3.11 -16.40 -18.71
C LEU A 56 3.15 -15.73 -20.10
N ASP A 57 2.31 -16.19 -21.03
CA ASP A 57 2.20 -15.61 -22.37
C ASP A 57 1.78 -14.14 -22.32
N ALA A 58 0.88 -13.77 -21.41
CA ALA A 58 0.49 -12.38 -21.19
C ALA A 58 1.66 -11.52 -20.68
N VAL A 59 2.50 -12.03 -19.78
CA VAL A 59 3.73 -11.34 -19.34
C VAL A 59 4.68 -11.14 -20.51
N LEU A 60 4.95 -12.19 -21.29
CA LEU A 60 5.86 -12.13 -22.43
C LEU A 60 5.32 -11.21 -23.54
N ALA A 61 4.01 -11.22 -23.81
CA ALA A 61 3.37 -10.32 -24.75
C ALA A 61 3.49 -8.86 -24.29
N THR A 62 3.24 -8.59 -23.02
CA THR A 62 3.39 -7.26 -22.41
C THR A 62 4.84 -6.78 -22.52
N GLN A 63 5.82 -7.64 -22.22
CA GLN A 63 7.24 -7.33 -22.35
C GLN A 63 7.63 -6.97 -23.78
N ARG A 64 7.15 -7.70 -24.79
CA ARG A 64 7.42 -7.42 -26.21
C ARG A 64 6.80 -6.10 -26.68
N ALA A 65 5.63 -5.74 -26.15
CA ALA A 65 4.91 -4.53 -26.54
C ALA A 65 5.36 -3.28 -25.77
N ARG A 66 6.03 -3.44 -24.62
CA ARG A 66 6.35 -2.36 -23.69
C ARG A 66 7.22 -1.28 -24.35
N SER A 67 6.75 -0.04 -24.28
CA SER A 67 7.51 1.16 -24.64
C SER A 67 8.48 1.59 -23.53
N ALA A 68 9.43 2.47 -23.84
CA ALA A 68 10.31 3.07 -22.85
C ALA A 68 9.54 3.89 -21.78
N ALA A 69 8.45 4.55 -22.18
CA ALA A 69 7.61 5.31 -21.26
C ALA A 69 6.86 4.40 -20.28
N GLU A 70 6.31 3.27 -20.77
CA GLU A 70 5.67 2.27 -19.90
C GLU A 70 6.70 1.61 -18.97
N ALA A 71 7.91 1.32 -19.46
CA ALA A 71 8.99 0.79 -18.63
C ALA A 71 9.35 1.75 -17.49
N ALA A 72 9.53 3.04 -17.79
CA ALA A 72 9.82 4.07 -16.79
C ALA A 72 8.67 4.23 -15.78
N SER A 73 7.41 4.23 -16.25
CA SER A 73 6.22 4.27 -15.39
C SER A 73 6.18 3.05 -14.46
N ALA A 74 6.45 1.86 -14.99
CA ALA A 74 6.44 0.61 -14.23
C ALA A 74 7.57 0.49 -13.21
N GLN A 75 8.73 1.09 -13.49
CA GLN A 75 9.82 1.21 -12.53
C GLN A 75 9.47 2.21 -11.42
N ALA A 76 8.89 3.36 -11.75
CA ALA A 76 8.48 4.35 -10.76
C ALA A 76 7.39 3.81 -9.81
N ASP A 77 6.43 3.03 -10.34
CA ASP A 77 5.39 2.38 -9.53
C ASP A 77 5.89 1.15 -8.75
N ALA A 78 7.20 0.86 -8.76
CA ALA A 78 7.80 -0.03 -7.76
C ALA A 78 7.75 0.60 -6.36
N GLU A 79 7.77 1.93 -6.26
CA GLU A 79 7.57 2.65 -5.01
C GLU A 79 6.12 2.53 -4.56
N ALA A 80 5.90 1.84 -3.43
CA ALA A 80 4.58 1.47 -2.93
C ALA A 80 3.88 2.61 -2.17
N THR A 81 3.76 3.79 -2.77
CA THR A 81 3.23 5.00 -2.14
C THR A 81 1.97 5.53 -2.84
N VAL A 82 1.04 6.09 -2.07
CA VAL A 82 -0.18 6.73 -2.60
C VAL A 82 0.17 7.94 -3.48
N PHE A 83 1.29 8.61 -3.22
CA PHE A 83 1.69 9.81 -3.96
C PHE A 83 2.08 9.54 -5.42
N ARG A 84 2.16 8.26 -5.84
CA ARG A 84 2.21 7.87 -7.26
C ARG A 84 0.95 8.26 -8.05
N PHE A 85 -0.13 8.64 -7.37
CA PHE A 85 -1.38 9.14 -7.96
C PHE A 85 -1.35 10.65 -8.22
N ALA A 86 -0.24 11.36 -7.93
CA ALA A 86 -0.11 12.78 -8.23
C ALA A 86 -0.29 13.11 -9.73
N ASP A 87 0.02 12.17 -10.62
CA ASP A 87 -0.20 12.31 -12.08
C ASP A 87 -1.68 12.45 -12.45
N VAL A 88 -2.61 12.00 -11.60
CA VAL A 88 -4.05 12.16 -11.79
C VAL A 88 -4.72 13.05 -10.75
N LEU A 89 -4.06 13.38 -9.64
CA LEU A 89 -4.59 14.22 -8.56
C LEU A 89 -4.00 15.64 -8.53
N GLY A 90 -2.89 15.87 -9.26
CA GLY A 90 -2.19 17.15 -9.38
C GLY A 90 -0.98 17.26 -8.46
N ASP A 91 -0.07 18.18 -8.81
CA ASP A 91 1.24 18.37 -8.13
C ASP A 91 1.14 18.77 -6.65
N GLY A 92 -0.03 19.25 -6.21
CA GLY A 92 -0.31 19.50 -4.80
C GLY A 92 -0.44 18.23 -3.96
N PHE A 93 -0.69 17.08 -4.59
CA PHE A 93 -0.81 15.78 -3.94
C PHE A 93 0.58 15.19 -3.64
N ALA A 94 1.26 15.75 -2.63
CA ALA A 94 2.63 15.43 -2.27
C ALA A 94 2.79 15.19 -0.76
N ALA A 95 3.72 14.29 -0.38
CA ALA A 95 3.88 13.82 0.99
C ALA A 95 4.31 14.91 2.00
N ASP A 96 5.13 15.85 1.54
CA ASP A 96 5.61 17.00 2.31
C ASP A 96 4.51 18.04 2.56
N ARG A 97 3.49 18.08 1.69
CA ARG A 97 2.33 18.96 1.81
C ARG A 97 1.15 18.34 2.54
N LEU A 98 1.06 17.01 2.52
CA LEU A 98 -0.08 16.25 3.04
C LEU A 98 0.36 15.22 4.10
N PRO A 99 0.93 15.65 5.25
CA PRO A 99 1.46 14.74 6.26
C PRO A 99 0.40 13.81 6.91
N LEU A 100 -0.85 14.25 7.03
CA LEU A 100 -1.93 13.42 7.59
C LEU A 100 -2.39 12.37 6.58
N THR A 101 -2.44 12.73 5.30
CA THR A 101 -2.65 11.79 4.19
C THR A 101 -1.50 10.80 4.10
N ALA A 102 -0.25 11.26 4.20
CA ALA A 102 0.94 10.40 4.23
C ALA A 102 0.88 9.40 5.39
N ARG A 103 0.45 9.86 6.59
CA ARG A 103 0.25 8.99 7.75
C ARG A 103 -0.84 7.94 7.50
N LEU A 104 -2.01 8.34 6.98
CA LEU A 104 -3.10 7.41 6.66
C LEU A 104 -2.63 6.31 5.71
N PHE A 105 -2.10 6.70 4.55
CA PHE A 105 -1.73 5.74 3.52
C PHE A 105 -0.49 4.93 3.88
N GLY A 106 0.48 5.49 4.63
CA GLY A 106 1.62 4.72 5.14
C GLY A 106 1.21 3.62 6.11
N ARG A 107 0.18 3.87 6.94
CA ARG A 107 -0.40 2.83 7.81
C ARG A 107 -1.16 1.78 6.99
N LEU A 108 -1.91 2.18 5.97
CA LEU A 108 -2.56 1.25 5.04
C LEU A 108 -1.53 0.33 4.36
N THR A 109 -0.39 0.88 3.92
CA THR A 109 0.70 0.09 3.31
C THR A 109 1.17 -1.02 4.24
N LYS A 110 1.38 -0.69 5.52
CA LYS A 110 1.83 -1.67 6.52
C LYS A 110 0.77 -2.70 6.86
N SER A 111 -0.52 -2.34 6.80
CA SER A 111 -1.63 -3.24 7.16
C SER A 111 -1.85 -4.41 6.20
N ILE A 112 -1.34 -4.36 4.96
CA ILE A 112 -1.60 -5.46 4.02
C ILE A 112 -0.75 -6.70 4.29
N GLY A 113 0.43 -6.55 4.89
CA GLY A 113 1.40 -7.63 5.09
C GLY A 113 0.81 -8.81 5.86
N PRO A 114 0.23 -8.59 7.05
CA PRO A 114 -0.40 -9.66 7.83
C PRO A 114 -1.53 -10.41 7.11
N VAL A 115 -2.15 -9.81 6.08
CA VAL A 115 -3.25 -10.43 5.32
C VAL A 115 -2.73 -11.17 4.09
N VAL A 116 -1.75 -10.59 3.39
CA VAL A 116 -1.25 -11.10 2.10
C VAL A 116 -0.16 -12.16 2.28
N ASN A 117 0.73 -12.00 3.25
CA ASN A 117 1.89 -12.87 3.43
C ASN A 117 1.51 -14.33 3.73
N PRO A 118 0.52 -14.64 4.57
CA PRO A 118 0.13 -16.04 4.81
C PRO A 118 -0.33 -16.76 3.54
N ALA A 119 -1.01 -16.07 2.62
CA ALA A 119 -1.41 -16.65 1.34
C ALA A 119 -0.21 -16.85 0.38
N LYS A 120 0.75 -15.92 0.41
CA LYS A 120 2.02 -16.08 -0.33
C LYS A 120 2.78 -17.32 0.13
N GLU A 121 2.95 -17.45 1.44
CA GLU A 121 3.59 -18.60 2.09
C GLU A 121 2.80 -19.89 1.89
N HIS A 122 1.48 -19.84 1.69
CA HIS A 122 0.70 -21.03 1.42
C HIS A 122 0.91 -21.57 0.00
N TRP A 123 0.94 -20.70 -1.01
CA TRP A 123 0.97 -21.12 -2.41
C TRP A 123 2.37 -21.12 -3.04
N HIS A 124 3.32 -20.39 -2.50
CA HIS A 124 4.71 -20.32 -2.97
C HIS A 124 4.86 -20.18 -4.49
N ARG A 125 4.00 -19.36 -5.11
CA ARG A 125 4.00 -19.19 -6.56
C ARG A 125 5.27 -18.42 -6.95
N ALA A 126 6.11 -19.04 -7.78
CA ALA A 126 7.29 -18.41 -8.35
C ALA A 126 6.92 -17.20 -9.23
N ARG A 127 7.71 -16.12 -9.18
CA ARG A 127 7.56 -14.96 -10.05
C ARG A 127 7.81 -15.31 -11.53
N PRO A 128 7.29 -14.53 -12.50
CA PRO A 128 7.48 -14.81 -13.92
C PRO A 128 8.94 -15.00 -14.34
N PHE A 129 9.84 -14.12 -13.88
CA PHE A 129 11.28 -14.21 -14.19
C PHE A 129 12.03 -15.34 -13.49
N VAL A 130 11.42 -15.97 -12.47
CA VAL A 130 11.95 -17.18 -11.83
C VAL A 130 11.46 -18.41 -12.60
N ALA A 131 10.19 -18.40 -13.01
CA ALA A 131 9.58 -19.51 -13.74
C ALA A 131 10.06 -19.65 -15.19
N SER A 132 10.52 -18.55 -15.82
CA SER A 132 11.00 -18.57 -17.20
C SER A 132 12.14 -17.57 -17.43
N SER A 133 13.22 -18.05 -18.05
CA SER A 133 14.36 -17.22 -18.47
C SER A 133 14.04 -16.28 -19.63
N ALA A 134 12.91 -16.46 -20.31
CA ALA A 134 12.46 -15.58 -21.39
C ALA A 134 11.90 -14.24 -20.87
N VAL A 135 11.58 -14.16 -19.57
CA VAL A 135 11.14 -12.91 -18.95
C VAL A 135 12.36 -12.09 -18.56
N GLU A 136 12.44 -10.87 -19.09
CA GLU A 136 13.44 -9.84 -18.82
C GLU A 136 12.81 -8.76 -17.95
N PRO A 137 12.83 -8.94 -16.61
CA PRO A 137 12.11 -8.05 -15.72
C PRO A 137 12.87 -6.73 -15.55
N LEU A 138 12.14 -5.63 -15.27
CA LEU A 138 12.76 -4.32 -15.01
C LEU A 138 13.34 -4.21 -13.60
N SER A 139 12.92 -5.10 -12.69
CA SER A 139 13.52 -5.31 -11.38
C SER A 139 13.34 -6.76 -10.92
N ARG A 140 14.16 -7.21 -9.96
CA ARG A 140 14.13 -8.59 -9.45
C ARG A 140 13.87 -8.60 -7.93
N PRO A 141 12.63 -8.33 -7.49
CA PRO A 141 12.28 -8.44 -6.08
C PRO A 141 12.20 -9.91 -5.64
N ASP A 142 12.59 -10.17 -4.40
CA ASP A 142 12.47 -11.51 -3.80
C ASP A 142 11.01 -11.87 -3.45
N GLY A 143 10.81 -13.11 -3.01
CA GLY A 143 9.56 -13.62 -2.46
C GLY A 143 8.50 -14.03 -3.48
N ASP A 144 7.39 -14.57 -2.96
CA ASP A 144 6.34 -15.19 -3.77
C ASP A 144 5.43 -14.17 -4.47
N THR A 145 4.83 -14.59 -5.59
CA THR A 145 4.09 -13.68 -6.47
C THR A 145 2.59 -13.57 -6.16
N TYR A 146 1.96 -14.59 -5.58
CA TYR A 146 0.49 -14.67 -5.47
C TYR A 146 -0.04 -14.56 -4.03
N PRO A 147 -1.01 -13.68 -3.75
CA PRO A 147 -1.51 -12.60 -4.60
C PRO A 147 -0.51 -11.43 -4.67
N SER A 148 -0.70 -10.49 -5.60
CA SER A 148 0.19 -9.32 -5.73
C SER A 148 0.00 -8.33 -4.58
N GLY A 149 1.06 -8.01 -3.85
CA GLY A 149 1.04 -6.98 -2.79
C GLY A 149 0.79 -5.57 -3.35
N HIS A 150 1.49 -5.19 -4.43
CA HIS A 150 1.25 -3.92 -5.13
C HIS A 150 -0.17 -3.88 -5.74
N GLY A 151 -0.70 -5.00 -6.24
CA GLY A 151 -2.10 -5.08 -6.67
C GLY A 151 -3.10 -4.86 -5.54
N THR A 152 -2.83 -5.44 -4.36
CA THR A 152 -3.59 -5.18 -3.12
C THR A 152 -3.57 -3.70 -2.75
N LEU A 153 -2.39 -3.08 -2.74
CA LEU A 153 -2.26 -1.65 -2.44
C LEU A 153 -2.96 -0.78 -3.46
N ALA A 154 -2.84 -1.06 -4.75
CA ALA A 154 -3.50 -0.30 -5.80
C ALA A 154 -5.00 -0.22 -5.56
N ARG A 155 -5.65 -1.36 -5.32
CA ARG A 155 -7.10 -1.38 -5.08
C ARG A 155 -7.47 -0.76 -3.74
N LEU A 156 -6.73 -1.05 -2.67
CA LEU A 156 -6.96 -0.46 -1.35
C LEU A 156 -6.85 1.07 -1.40
N TYR A 157 -5.79 1.58 -2.03
CA TYR A 157 -5.58 3.02 -2.20
C TYR A 157 -6.70 3.64 -3.02
N ALA A 158 -7.11 3.00 -4.11
CA ALA A 158 -8.19 3.50 -4.96
C ALA A 158 -9.50 3.68 -4.20
N ILE A 159 -9.89 2.68 -3.40
CA ILE A 159 -11.12 2.74 -2.61
C ILE A 159 -11.04 3.90 -1.60
N VAL A 160 -9.97 3.97 -0.82
CA VAL A 160 -9.83 5.01 0.22
C VAL A 160 -9.71 6.41 -0.41
N LEU A 161 -8.96 6.57 -1.49
CA LEU A 161 -8.88 7.84 -2.21
C LEU A 161 -10.21 8.25 -2.82
N ALA A 162 -10.96 7.32 -3.41
CA ALA A 162 -12.26 7.62 -4.01
C ALA A 162 -13.31 8.01 -2.95
N ASP A 163 -13.19 7.49 -1.73
CA ASP A 163 -14.04 7.92 -0.60
C ASP A 163 -13.63 9.31 -0.08
N LEU A 164 -12.35 9.66 -0.15
CA LEU A 164 -11.84 11.00 0.19
C LEU A 164 -12.15 12.05 -0.88
N LEU A 165 -12.09 11.67 -2.16
CA LEU A 165 -12.18 12.52 -3.35
C LEU A 165 -13.20 11.95 -4.35
N PRO A 166 -14.51 11.94 -4.02
CA PRO A 166 -15.52 11.26 -4.82
C PRO A 166 -15.64 11.80 -6.25
N GLY A 167 -15.34 13.09 -6.47
CA GLY A 167 -15.33 13.70 -7.81
C GLY A 167 -14.20 13.19 -8.72
N ARG A 168 -13.21 12.47 -8.17
CA ARG A 168 -12.05 11.94 -8.89
C ARG A 168 -12.05 10.42 -9.00
N ARG A 169 -13.15 9.76 -8.59
CA ARG A 169 -13.27 8.30 -8.51
C ARG A 169 -12.78 7.59 -9.77
N ASP A 170 -13.30 7.95 -10.94
CA ASP A 170 -12.96 7.25 -12.19
C ASP A 170 -11.47 7.38 -12.54
N ALA A 171 -10.90 8.58 -12.39
CA ALA A 171 -9.48 8.82 -12.61
C ALA A 171 -8.59 8.05 -11.62
N ILE A 172 -9.01 7.98 -10.34
CA ILE A 172 -8.32 7.22 -9.30
C ILE A 172 -8.33 5.73 -9.61
N PHE A 173 -9.48 5.14 -9.94
CA PHE A 173 -9.56 3.71 -10.26
C PHE A 173 -8.77 3.37 -11.53
N ALA A 174 -8.86 4.20 -12.58
CA ALA A 174 -8.07 4.01 -13.80
C ALA A 174 -6.55 4.08 -13.51
N ARG A 175 -6.12 4.99 -12.63
CA ARG A 175 -4.72 5.08 -12.19
C ARG A 175 -4.27 3.86 -11.40
N ALA A 176 -5.12 3.36 -10.51
CA ALA A 176 -4.86 2.19 -9.71
C ALA A 176 -4.73 0.92 -10.57
N ASP A 177 -5.60 0.76 -11.56
CA ASP A 177 -5.49 -0.35 -12.51
C ASP A 177 -4.17 -0.28 -13.28
N ARG A 178 -3.74 0.92 -13.70
CA ARG A 178 -2.40 1.12 -14.29
C ARG A 178 -1.27 0.82 -13.30
N PHE A 179 -1.37 1.26 -12.04
CA PHE A 179 -0.38 0.99 -10.99
C PHE A 179 -0.19 -0.52 -10.78
N ALA A 180 -1.29 -1.27 -10.73
CA ALA A 180 -1.26 -2.71 -10.57
C ALA A 180 -0.75 -3.42 -11.84
N TRP A 181 -1.20 -2.99 -13.02
CA TRP A 181 -0.76 -3.54 -14.31
C TRP A 181 0.72 -3.29 -14.59
N ASN A 182 1.26 -2.17 -14.10
CA ASN A 182 2.68 -1.86 -14.17
C ASN A 182 3.56 -2.95 -13.54
N ARG A 183 3.02 -3.80 -12.67
CA ARG A 183 3.74 -4.96 -12.14
C ARG A 183 3.88 -6.11 -13.17
N VAL A 184 2.93 -6.24 -14.09
CA VAL A 184 3.01 -7.14 -15.25
C VAL A 184 3.97 -6.58 -16.29
N VAL A 185 3.91 -5.27 -16.56
CA VAL A 185 4.87 -4.56 -17.45
C VAL A 185 6.31 -4.72 -16.96
N ASN A 186 6.51 -4.67 -15.63
CA ASN A 186 7.81 -4.92 -15.01
C ASN A 186 8.24 -6.39 -15.13
N GLY A 187 7.32 -7.33 -15.31
CA GLY A 187 7.62 -8.77 -15.41
C GLY A 187 7.73 -9.48 -14.06
N VAL A 188 7.17 -8.91 -12.98
CA VAL A 188 7.32 -9.42 -11.60
C VAL A 188 6.06 -10.05 -11.02
N HIS A 189 4.92 -9.89 -11.71
CA HIS A 189 3.63 -10.48 -11.37
C HIS A 189 2.90 -10.95 -12.64
N TYR A 190 2.11 -12.00 -12.52
CA TYR A 190 1.16 -12.44 -13.54
C TYR A 190 -0.15 -11.63 -13.46
N PRO A 191 -0.95 -11.57 -14.55
CA PRO A 191 -2.27 -10.96 -14.52
C PRO A 191 -3.18 -11.50 -13.41
N THR A 192 -3.21 -12.82 -13.14
CA THR A 192 -4.05 -13.34 -12.04
C THR A 192 -3.56 -12.91 -10.66
N ASP A 193 -2.25 -12.68 -10.46
CA ASP A 193 -1.74 -12.17 -9.19
C ASP A 193 -2.31 -10.77 -8.90
N VAL A 194 -2.40 -9.95 -9.94
CA VAL A 194 -2.95 -8.59 -9.89
C VAL A 194 -4.45 -8.64 -9.58
N THR A 195 -5.21 -9.49 -10.26
CA THR A 195 -6.64 -9.68 -10.00
C THR A 195 -6.90 -10.16 -8.57
N ALA A 196 -6.16 -11.16 -8.09
CA ALA A 196 -6.28 -11.66 -6.73
C ALA A 196 -5.85 -10.61 -5.69
N GLY A 197 -4.83 -9.81 -5.99
CA GLY A 197 -4.44 -8.65 -5.19
C GLY A 197 -5.57 -7.64 -5.08
N ALA A 198 -6.25 -7.31 -6.19
CA ALA A 198 -7.39 -6.39 -6.16
C ALA A 198 -8.51 -6.91 -5.26
N ILE A 199 -8.84 -8.20 -5.30
CA ILE A 199 -9.82 -8.81 -4.38
C ILE A 199 -9.38 -8.64 -2.93
N ALA A 200 -8.12 -8.97 -2.61
CA ALA A 200 -7.57 -8.79 -1.27
C ALA A 200 -7.65 -7.33 -0.80
N GLY A 201 -7.31 -6.37 -1.66
CA GLY A 201 -7.37 -4.94 -1.37
C GLY A 201 -8.80 -4.47 -1.06
N THR A 202 -9.78 -4.96 -1.80
CA THR A 202 -11.21 -4.69 -1.54
C THR A 202 -11.67 -5.25 -0.19
N LEU A 203 -11.27 -6.49 0.16
CA LEU A 203 -11.62 -7.09 1.45
C LEU A 203 -10.98 -6.31 2.61
N ILE A 204 -9.71 -5.92 2.48
CA ILE A 204 -9.01 -5.13 3.49
C ILE A 204 -9.71 -3.77 3.68
N ALA A 205 -10.01 -3.06 2.59
CA ALA A 205 -10.72 -1.78 2.66
C ALA A 205 -12.06 -1.90 3.40
N GLN A 206 -12.81 -2.97 3.14
CA GLN A 206 -14.09 -3.24 3.79
C GLN A 206 -13.94 -3.48 5.30
N ARG A 207 -12.92 -4.25 5.72
CA ARG A 207 -12.68 -4.54 7.15
C ARG A 207 -12.14 -3.35 7.93
N LEU A 208 -11.34 -2.49 7.30
CA LEU A 208 -10.77 -1.31 7.94
C LEU A 208 -11.82 -0.28 8.37
N GLN A 209 -13.00 -0.26 7.77
CA GLN A 209 -14.10 0.62 8.18
C GLN A 209 -14.52 0.40 9.64
N ALA A 210 -14.30 -0.80 10.19
CA ALA A 210 -14.58 -1.12 11.58
C ALA A 210 -13.53 -0.55 12.56
N ASP A 211 -12.30 -0.25 12.09
CA ASP A 211 -11.19 0.21 12.91
C ASP A 211 -11.31 1.70 13.28
N ALA A 212 -11.27 2.01 14.58
CA ALA A 212 -11.44 3.37 15.07
C ALA A 212 -10.26 4.27 14.70
N ALA A 213 -9.03 3.73 14.66
CA ALA A 213 -7.85 4.50 14.32
C ALA A 213 -7.83 4.84 12.82
N PHE A 214 -8.28 3.94 11.95
CA PHE A 214 -8.49 4.20 10.54
C PHE A 214 -9.51 5.32 10.33
N ARG A 215 -10.68 5.27 10.98
CA ARG A 215 -11.69 6.33 10.85
C ARG A 215 -11.18 7.69 11.31
N ALA A 216 -10.38 7.73 12.38
CA ALA A 216 -9.78 8.97 12.88
C ALA A 216 -8.79 9.56 11.86
N ASP A 217 -7.89 8.74 11.32
CA ASP A 217 -6.90 9.18 10.33
C ASP A 217 -7.56 9.54 8.98
N PHE A 218 -8.58 8.79 8.56
CA PHE A 218 -9.41 9.12 7.39
C PHE A 218 -10.02 10.51 7.53
N THR A 219 -10.67 10.79 8.65
CA THR A 219 -11.31 12.10 8.90
C THR A 219 -10.27 13.22 8.93
N ALA A 220 -9.07 12.96 9.46
CA ALA A 220 -7.98 13.91 9.48
C ALA A 220 -7.44 14.21 8.07
N ALA A 221 -7.16 13.18 7.27
CA ALA A 221 -6.74 13.33 5.88
C ALA A 221 -7.81 14.02 5.02
N GLN A 222 -9.09 13.73 5.26
CA GLN A 222 -10.19 14.38 4.55
C GLN A 222 -10.24 15.91 4.81
N ARG A 223 -9.97 16.35 6.05
CA ARG A 223 -9.85 17.78 6.34
C ARG A 223 -8.63 18.40 5.65
N GLU A 224 -7.49 17.74 5.74
CA GLU A 224 -6.24 18.20 5.13
C GLU A 224 -6.37 18.39 3.61
N LEU A 225 -6.96 17.42 2.91
CA LEU A 225 -7.19 17.52 1.46
C LEU A 225 -8.10 18.70 1.12
N ARG A 226 -9.16 18.95 1.90
CA ARG A 226 -10.03 20.11 1.70
C ARG A 226 -9.32 21.44 1.94
N GLU A 227 -8.53 21.53 3.00
CA GLU A 227 -7.74 22.73 3.33
C GLU A 227 -6.67 23.01 2.26
N ALA A 228 -6.13 21.95 1.65
CA ALA A 228 -5.21 22.05 0.52
C ALA A 228 -5.90 22.33 -0.84
N GLY A 229 -7.23 22.43 -0.89
CA GLY A 229 -7.99 22.66 -2.12
C GLY A 229 -8.01 21.46 -3.08
N ILE A 230 -7.78 20.24 -2.57
CA ILE A 230 -7.84 19.01 -3.34
C ILE A 230 -9.23 18.38 -3.16
N HIS A 231 -9.99 18.31 -4.25
CA HIS A 231 -11.39 17.85 -4.29
C HIS A 231 -11.62 16.83 -5.40
#